data_AF-A0A7K3SBD7-F1
#
_entry.id   AF-A0A7K3SBD7-F1
#
_cell.length_a   1.000
_cell.length_b   1.000
_cell.length_c   1.000
_cell.angle_alpha   90.00
_cell.angle_beta   90.00
_cell.angle_gamma   90.00
#
_symmetry.space_group_name_H-M   'P 1'
#
loop_
_entity.id
_entity.type
_entity.pdbx_description
1 polymer ?
#
loop_
_entity_poly.entity_id
_entity_poly.type
_entity_poly.pdbx_seq_one_letter_code
_entity_poly.pdbx_strand_id
1 'polypeptide(L)'
;MSRRTEEIPQNEHKQNETEKNEHGPAAGRPDGPAKPSSERPRPARSWAEVRHLLVRLHFYAGVLVAPFLLVAALTGLAYTLTPQLDRLVYGDQLRVERVGDEVRPLAEQIAAARAAYPEGTLASVITPPGPEDTTRIVLAVPELGENQRTVFVDPYTAEVRGELTTWFGSTPLTTWLDDLHRNLHLGETGRLYSEVAASWLWVAVAGGLVLWLGRARGLRARSARGVLLPDRKAKGVRRTRSWHAATGVWLALGLLFLSATGLTWSNYGGERFGRLLDAANGNA
;
A
#
# COMPACT_ATOMS: atom_id res chain seq x y z
N MET A 1 -12.58 -9.01 -77.45
CA MET A 1 -13.38 -8.44 -78.57
C MET A 1 -14.83 -8.56 -78.14
N SER A 2 -15.52 -7.54 -77.64
CA SER A 2 -16.08 -6.36 -78.33
C SER A 2 -16.43 -5.30 -77.27
N ARG A 3 -15.83 -4.10 -77.27
CA ARG A 3 -16.37 -2.78 -77.70
C ARG A 3 -17.79 -2.47 -77.17
N ARG A 4 -17.91 -1.48 -76.26
CA ARG A 4 -18.25 -0.03 -76.47
C ARG A 4 -19.80 0.11 -76.48
N THR A 5 -20.46 1.04 -75.77
CA THR A 5 -20.39 2.50 -75.89
C THR A 5 -21.36 3.15 -74.87
N GLU A 6 -20.99 4.32 -74.31
CA GLU A 6 -21.80 5.56 -74.03
C GLU A 6 -23.17 5.46 -73.31
N GLU A 7 -23.65 6.40 -72.48
CA GLU A 7 -23.51 7.86 -72.46
C GLU A 7 -24.08 8.42 -71.12
N ILE A 8 -23.64 9.62 -70.73
CA ILE A 8 -24.19 10.47 -69.67
C ILE A 8 -25.31 11.35 -70.27
N PRO A 9 -26.28 11.83 -69.49
CA PRO A 9 -26.51 13.27 -69.53
C PRO A 9 -26.68 13.94 -68.17
N GLN A 10 -26.12 15.15 -68.13
CA GLN A 10 -26.32 16.23 -67.17
C GLN A 10 -27.79 16.68 -67.11
N ASN A 11 -28.17 17.33 -66.00
CA ASN A 11 -29.23 18.33 -66.06
C ASN A 11 -28.93 19.49 -65.10
N GLU A 12 -28.52 20.62 -65.67
CA GLU A 12 -28.50 21.96 -65.07
C GLU A 12 -29.75 22.72 -65.54
N HIS A 13 -30.40 23.44 -64.63
CA HIS A 13 -31.19 24.68 -64.80
C HIS A 13 -31.84 24.96 -63.43
N LYS A 14 -31.93 26.17 -62.86
CA LYS A 14 -31.99 27.51 -63.44
C LYS A 14 -31.75 28.55 -62.32
N GLN A 15 -31.12 29.67 -62.69
CA GLN A 15 -30.96 30.90 -61.92
C GLN A 15 -32.29 31.62 -61.65
N ASN A 16 -32.35 32.43 -60.58
CA ASN A 16 -32.85 33.81 -60.64
C ASN A 16 -32.46 34.62 -59.39
N GLU A 17 -31.74 35.71 -59.62
CA GLU A 17 -31.45 36.82 -58.71
C GLU A 17 -32.60 37.85 -58.68
N THR A 18 -32.41 38.93 -57.90
CA THR A 18 -33.20 40.18 -57.72
C THR A 18 -34.33 40.04 -56.68
N GLU A 19 -34.33 40.75 -55.54
CA GLU A 19 -34.41 42.21 -55.44
C GLU A 19 -33.77 42.80 -54.16
N LYS A 20 -33.27 44.02 -54.35
CA LYS A 20 -32.66 44.95 -53.41
C LYS A 20 -33.73 45.97 -52.99
N ASN A 21 -33.85 46.29 -51.70
CA ASN A 21 -34.46 47.56 -51.28
C ASN A 21 -33.85 48.07 -49.97
N GLU A 22 -33.03 49.10 -50.09
CA GLU A 22 -32.63 50.03 -49.02
C GLU A 22 -33.48 51.29 -49.13
N HIS A 23 -33.99 51.85 -48.03
CA HIS A 23 -34.31 53.28 -47.84
C HIS A 23 -34.20 53.62 -46.34
N GLY A 24 -33.46 54.69 -46.00
CA GLY A 24 -33.09 55.12 -44.64
C GLY A 24 -34.10 56.04 -43.92
N PRO A 25 -33.65 57.06 -43.15
CA PRO A 25 -33.51 57.02 -41.68
C PRO A 25 -34.40 58.04 -40.93
N ALA A 26 -34.78 57.79 -39.66
CA ALA A 26 -35.26 58.83 -38.72
C ALA A 26 -35.28 58.41 -37.22
N ALA A 27 -34.50 59.15 -36.42
CA ALA A 27 -34.77 59.72 -35.08
C ALA A 27 -35.38 58.91 -33.90
N GLY A 28 -34.61 58.82 -32.79
CA GLY A 28 -34.99 59.45 -31.50
C GLY A 28 -35.62 58.65 -30.33
N ARG A 29 -34.76 58.18 -29.38
CA ARG A 29 -34.93 57.98 -27.89
C ARG A 29 -35.90 56.89 -27.36
N PRO A 30 -35.79 56.42 -26.08
CA PRO A 30 -34.79 56.69 -25.02
C PRO A 30 -34.06 55.41 -24.49
N ASP A 31 -33.02 55.62 -23.68
CA ASP A 31 -32.27 54.58 -22.96
C ASP A 31 -33.18 53.72 -22.06
N GLY A 32 -33.41 52.47 -22.47
CA GLY A 32 -34.03 51.45 -21.64
C GLY A 32 -33.02 50.88 -20.64
N PRO A 33 -33.45 50.45 -19.44
CA PRO A 33 -32.55 49.98 -18.39
C PRO A 33 -31.72 48.80 -18.90
N ALA A 34 -30.40 48.90 -18.73
CA ALA A 34 -29.47 47.82 -19.05
C ALA A 34 -29.95 46.53 -18.38
N LYS A 35 -30.30 45.52 -19.19
CA LYS A 35 -30.63 44.18 -18.68
C LYS A 35 -29.44 43.72 -17.83
N PRO A 36 -29.65 43.23 -16.60
CA PRO A 36 -28.56 42.61 -15.86
C PRO A 36 -28.03 41.47 -16.72
N SER A 37 -26.74 41.55 -17.07
CA SER A 37 -26.03 40.45 -17.70
C SER A 37 -26.25 39.23 -16.81
N SER A 38 -27.02 38.27 -17.30
CA SER A 38 -27.18 37.00 -16.62
C SER A 38 -25.81 36.35 -16.59
N GLU A 39 -25.16 36.43 -15.43
CA GLU A 39 -23.99 35.62 -15.13
C GLU A 39 -24.45 34.17 -15.31
N ARG A 40 -24.06 33.55 -16.43
CA ARG A 40 -24.36 32.16 -16.69
C ARG A 40 -23.80 31.37 -15.50
N PRO A 41 -24.61 30.56 -14.80
CA PRO A 41 -24.09 29.74 -13.73
C PRO A 41 -22.94 28.90 -14.31
N ARG A 42 -21.75 29.00 -13.72
CA ARG A 42 -20.60 28.18 -14.09
C ARG A 42 -21.09 26.73 -14.12
N PRO A 43 -20.97 26.00 -15.24
CA PRO A 43 -21.49 24.64 -15.29
C PRO A 43 -20.80 23.83 -14.20
N ALA A 44 -21.60 23.20 -13.33
CA ALA A 44 -21.10 22.18 -12.43
C ALA A 44 -20.27 21.20 -13.28
N ARG A 45 -18.99 21.00 -12.94
CA ARG A 45 -18.07 20.14 -13.71
C ARG A 45 -18.79 18.86 -14.14
N SER A 46 -18.78 18.58 -15.43
CA SER A 46 -19.48 17.40 -15.93
C SER A 46 -18.86 16.14 -15.30
N TRP A 47 -19.68 15.16 -14.92
CA TRP A 47 -19.18 13.89 -14.35
C TRP A 47 -18.09 13.22 -15.21
N ALA A 48 -18.09 13.47 -16.52
CA ALA A 48 -17.05 13.03 -17.44
C ALA A 48 -15.66 13.61 -17.11
N GLU A 49 -15.57 14.91 -16.80
CA GLU A 49 -14.33 15.58 -16.40
C GLU A 49 -13.80 15.04 -15.06
N VAL A 50 -14.69 14.92 -14.07
CA VAL A 50 -14.36 14.35 -12.76
C VAL A 50 -13.86 12.92 -12.91
N ARG A 51 -14.52 12.10 -13.72
CA ARG A 51 -14.09 10.74 -14.02
C ARG A 51 -12.72 10.71 -14.68
N HIS A 52 -12.42 11.59 -15.63
CA HIS A 52 -11.09 11.65 -16.27
C HIS A 52 -9.99 12.03 -15.28
N LEU A 53 -10.26 12.98 -14.39
CA LEU A 53 -9.35 13.33 -13.30
C LEU A 53 -9.11 12.13 -12.38
N LEU A 54 -10.18 11.47 -11.92
CA LEU A 54 -10.09 10.31 -11.03
C LEU A 54 -9.31 9.14 -11.67
N VAL A 55 -9.50 8.88 -12.97
CA VAL A 55 -8.73 7.85 -13.68
C VAL A 55 -7.24 8.19 -13.68
N ARG A 56 -6.88 9.45 -13.96
CA ARG A 56 -5.48 9.90 -13.95
C ARG A 56 -4.90 9.81 -12.54
N LEU A 57 -5.62 10.31 -11.54
CA LEU A 57 -5.20 10.27 -10.14
C LEU A 57 -4.99 8.83 -9.66
N HIS A 58 -5.96 7.94 -9.89
CA HIS A 58 -5.87 6.52 -9.55
C HIS A 58 -4.67 5.85 -10.24
N PHE A 59 -4.44 6.16 -11.51
CA PHE A 59 -3.34 5.61 -12.28
C PHE A 59 -1.98 6.07 -11.74
N TYR A 60 -1.77 7.37 -11.55
CA TYR A 60 -0.49 7.89 -11.05
C TYR A 60 -0.24 7.54 -9.59
N ALA A 61 -1.27 7.55 -8.74
CA ALA A 61 -1.18 7.02 -7.38
C ALA A 61 -0.81 5.54 -7.42
N GLY A 62 -1.42 4.75 -8.30
CA GLY A 62 -1.08 3.35 -8.50
C GLY A 62 0.36 3.13 -8.95
N VAL A 63 0.87 3.91 -9.90
CA VAL A 63 2.27 3.80 -10.36
C VAL A 63 3.27 4.15 -9.24
N LEU A 64 2.94 5.15 -8.42
CA LEU A 64 3.79 5.55 -7.31
C LEU A 64 3.74 4.57 -6.14
N VAL A 65 2.57 4.02 -5.81
CA VAL A 65 2.34 3.23 -4.59
C VAL A 65 2.47 1.72 -4.83
N ALA A 66 2.15 1.21 -6.02
CA ALA A 66 2.14 -0.23 -6.29
C ALA A 66 3.52 -0.92 -6.13
N PRO A 67 4.67 -0.32 -6.53
CA PRO A 67 5.97 -0.94 -6.29
C PRO A 67 6.24 -1.16 -4.80
N PHE A 68 5.93 -0.15 -3.97
CA PHE A 68 6.02 -0.27 -2.52
C PHE A 68 5.10 -1.36 -1.98
N LEU A 69 3.83 -1.38 -2.39
CA LEU A 69 2.88 -2.41 -1.93
C LEU A 69 3.30 -3.83 -2.35
N LEU A 70 3.94 -3.98 -3.51
CA LEU A 70 4.47 -5.27 -3.94
C LEU A 70 5.57 -5.73 -2.98
N VAL A 71 6.56 -4.87 -2.70
CA VAL A 71 7.64 -5.21 -1.77
C VAL A 71 7.07 -5.46 -0.37
N ALA A 72 6.23 -4.56 0.15
CA ALA A 72 5.60 -4.70 1.46
C ALA A 72 4.77 -5.98 1.59
N ALA A 73 4.03 -6.38 0.54
CA ALA A 73 3.29 -7.64 0.56
C ALA A 73 4.21 -8.86 0.59
N LEU A 74 5.30 -8.85 -0.19
CA LEU A 74 6.28 -9.94 -0.23
C LEU A 74 7.05 -10.04 1.10
N THR A 75 7.51 -8.91 1.64
CA THR A 75 8.23 -8.87 2.91
C THR A 75 7.32 -9.13 4.09
N GLY A 76 6.07 -8.69 4.05
CA GLY A 76 5.06 -9.03 5.05
C GLY A 76 4.77 -10.53 5.07
N LEU A 77 4.66 -11.17 3.90
CA LEU A 77 4.55 -12.62 3.81
C LEU A 77 5.81 -13.32 4.37
N ALA A 78 7.01 -12.86 3.99
CA ALA A 78 8.25 -13.38 4.54
C ALA A 78 8.34 -13.20 6.06
N TYR A 79 7.83 -12.08 6.59
CA TYR A 79 7.79 -11.81 8.03
C TYR A 79 6.91 -12.82 8.77
N THR A 80 5.77 -13.24 8.21
CA THR A 80 4.96 -14.32 8.80
C THR A 80 5.65 -15.68 8.82
N LEU A 81 6.70 -15.86 8.00
CA LEU A 81 7.51 -17.06 7.93
C LEU A 81 8.80 -16.96 8.74
N THR A 82 9.00 -15.89 9.51
CA THR A 82 10.22 -15.68 10.31
C THR A 82 10.54 -16.84 11.25
N PRO A 83 9.60 -17.50 11.97
CA PRO A 83 9.97 -18.65 12.80
C PRO A 83 10.56 -19.81 12.00
N GLN A 84 10.09 -20.03 10.77
CA GLN A 84 10.60 -21.08 9.88
C GLN A 84 11.97 -20.68 9.31
N LEU A 85 12.12 -19.42 8.90
CA LEU A 85 13.36 -18.89 8.35
C LEU A 85 14.46 -18.83 9.41
N ASP A 86 14.14 -18.41 10.63
CA ASP A 86 15.05 -18.38 11.76
C ASP A 86 15.54 -19.78 12.13
N ARG A 87 14.67 -20.79 12.11
CA ARG A 87 15.11 -22.19 12.31
C ARG A 87 16.02 -22.68 11.20
N LEU A 88 15.83 -22.21 9.96
CA LEU A 88 16.66 -22.60 8.83
C LEU A 88 18.05 -21.93 8.90
N VAL A 89 18.11 -20.67 9.32
CA VAL A 89 19.35 -19.86 9.30
C VAL A 89 20.13 -19.95 10.61
N TYR A 90 19.43 -20.04 11.75
CA TYR A 90 19.99 -20.01 13.11
C TYR A 90 19.62 -21.25 13.94
N GLY A 91 19.23 -22.36 13.29
CA GLY A 91 18.78 -23.57 13.98
C GLY A 91 19.77 -24.09 15.02
N ASP A 92 21.07 -24.01 14.73
CA ASP A 92 22.14 -24.51 15.58
C ASP A 92 22.28 -23.72 16.90
N GLN A 93 21.93 -22.43 16.89
CA GLN A 93 21.90 -21.57 18.07
C GLN A 93 20.54 -21.63 18.79
N LEU A 94 19.44 -21.61 18.03
CA LEU A 94 18.10 -21.52 18.60
C LEU A 94 17.65 -22.81 19.29
N ARG A 95 18.28 -23.95 18.96
CA ARG A 95 17.83 -25.27 19.38
C ARG A 95 18.94 -26.12 19.97
N VAL A 96 18.55 -27.02 20.86
CA VAL A 96 19.45 -28.04 21.42
C VAL A 96 19.60 -29.19 20.43
N GLU A 97 20.77 -29.83 20.43
CA GLU A 97 20.99 -31.04 19.63
C GLU A 97 20.21 -32.24 20.17
N ARG A 98 20.06 -32.29 21.50
CA ARG A 98 19.33 -33.34 22.19
C ARG A 98 18.67 -32.78 23.46
N VAL A 99 17.39 -33.11 23.62
CA VAL A 99 16.65 -32.85 24.87
C VAL A 99 17.23 -33.73 25.97
N GLY A 100 17.76 -33.10 27.02
CA GLY A 100 18.26 -33.79 28.21
C GLY A 100 17.17 -34.09 29.23
N ASP A 101 17.50 -34.92 30.22
CA ASP A 101 16.55 -35.35 31.24
C ASP A 101 16.31 -34.29 32.34
N GLU A 102 17.32 -33.46 32.63
CA GLU A 102 17.25 -32.46 33.70
C GLU A 102 17.85 -31.11 33.24
N VAL A 103 17.12 -30.03 33.53
CA VAL A 103 17.55 -28.65 33.22
C VAL A 103 18.52 -28.17 34.28
N ARG A 104 19.68 -27.64 33.85
CA ARG A 104 20.69 -27.05 34.72
C ARG A 104 20.15 -25.77 35.37
N PRO A 105 20.58 -25.41 36.60
CA PRO A 105 20.19 -24.17 37.24
C PRO A 105 20.46 -22.94 36.36
N LEU A 106 19.52 -22.01 36.31
CA LEU A 106 19.64 -20.81 35.47
C LEU A 106 20.91 -19.99 35.80
N ALA A 107 21.34 -20.02 37.07
CA ALA A 107 22.57 -19.38 37.51
C ALA A 107 23.81 -19.94 36.78
N GLU A 108 23.87 -21.25 36.51
CA GLU A 108 24.97 -21.86 35.76
C GLU A 108 24.95 -21.42 34.29
N GLN A 109 23.77 -21.36 33.69
CA GLN A 109 23.61 -20.91 32.30
C GLN A 109 23.99 -19.44 32.12
N ILE A 110 23.57 -18.57 33.06
CA ILE A 110 23.98 -17.16 33.10
C ILE A 110 25.50 -17.04 33.29
N ALA A 111 26.08 -17.84 34.19
CA ALA A 111 27.52 -17.82 34.43
C ALA A 111 28.30 -18.22 33.18
N ALA A 112 27.86 -19.25 32.46
CA ALA A 112 28.46 -19.67 31.19
C ALA A 112 28.42 -18.55 30.13
N ALA A 113 27.26 -17.92 29.94
CA ALA A 113 27.12 -16.81 28.99
C ALA A 113 28.01 -15.61 29.35
N ARG A 114 28.08 -15.24 30.64
CA ARG A 114 28.92 -14.13 31.12
C ARG A 114 30.42 -14.45 31.09
N ALA A 115 30.80 -15.72 31.21
CA ALA A 115 32.19 -16.14 31.06
C ALA A 115 32.63 -16.06 29.59
N ALA A 116 31.74 -16.40 28.65
CA ALA A 116 32.02 -16.28 27.22
C ALA A 116 32.05 -14.81 26.74
N TYR A 117 31.20 -13.96 27.32
CA TYR A 117 31.03 -12.56 26.93
C TYR A 117 31.13 -11.62 28.14
N PRO A 118 32.32 -11.43 28.71
CA PRO A 118 32.52 -10.66 29.95
C PRO A 118 32.27 -9.15 29.81
N GLU A 119 32.31 -8.62 28.60
CA GLU A 119 32.02 -7.22 28.28
C GLU A 119 30.53 -6.87 28.41
N GLY A 120 29.65 -7.87 28.35
CA GLY A 120 28.21 -7.69 28.38
C GLY A 120 27.64 -7.57 29.80
N THR A 121 26.75 -6.61 30.00
CA THR A 121 25.94 -6.52 31.23
C THR A 121 24.65 -7.30 31.05
N LEU A 122 24.31 -8.17 32.01
CA LEU A 122 23.07 -8.94 31.96
C LEU A 122 21.85 -7.99 31.95
N ALA A 123 21.06 -8.04 30.88
CA ALA A 123 19.87 -7.23 30.72
C ALA A 123 18.60 -8.04 31.04
N SER A 124 18.48 -9.24 30.49
CA SER A 124 17.36 -10.14 30.77
C SER A 124 17.70 -11.59 30.45
N VAL A 125 16.84 -12.49 30.91
CA VAL A 125 16.93 -13.92 30.62
C VAL A 125 15.56 -14.38 30.14
N ILE A 126 15.54 -15.05 29.00
CA ILE A 126 14.34 -15.63 28.41
C ILE A 126 14.50 -17.15 28.47
N THR A 127 13.64 -17.79 29.24
CA THR A 127 13.61 -19.24 29.37
C THR A 127 13.13 -19.89 28.07
N PRO A 128 13.58 -21.12 27.75
CA PRO A 128 13.13 -21.85 26.57
C PRO A 128 11.60 -21.96 26.51
N PRO A 129 10.95 -21.62 25.37
CA PRO A 129 9.52 -21.83 25.20
C PRO A 129 9.13 -23.30 25.08
N GLY A 130 10.07 -24.16 24.66
CA GLY A 130 9.92 -25.60 24.58
C GLY A 130 11.22 -26.35 24.94
N PRO A 131 11.16 -27.68 25.11
CA PRO A 131 12.31 -28.50 25.51
C PRO A 131 13.41 -28.55 24.45
N GLU A 132 13.09 -28.23 23.19
CA GLU A 132 14.06 -28.24 22.10
C GLU A 132 14.74 -26.88 21.89
N ASP A 133 14.35 -25.85 22.66
CA ASP A 133 14.82 -24.49 22.48
C ASP A 133 15.90 -24.13 23.50
N THR A 134 16.80 -23.22 23.13
CA THR A 134 17.86 -22.76 24.01
C THR A 134 17.39 -21.65 24.96
N THR A 135 18.06 -21.54 26.11
CA THR A 135 17.89 -20.39 27.00
C THR A 135 18.57 -19.19 26.36
N ARG A 136 17.90 -18.04 26.36
CA ARG A 136 18.42 -16.81 25.76
C ARG A 136 18.86 -15.87 26.87
N ILE A 137 20.16 -15.64 26.97
CA ILE A 137 20.77 -14.68 27.90
C ILE A 137 21.04 -13.39 27.14
N VAL A 138 20.30 -12.34 27.47
CA VAL A 138 20.39 -11.05 26.78
C VAL A 138 21.38 -10.17 27.52
N LEU A 139 22.41 -9.74 26.79
CA LEU A 139 23.48 -8.89 27.27
C LEU A 139 23.41 -7.52 26.58
N ALA A 140 23.43 -6.46 27.38
CA ALA A 140 23.66 -5.10 26.91
C ALA A 140 25.17 -4.90 26.72
N VAL A 141 25.57 -4.48 25.53
CA VAL A 141 26.97 -4.26 25.13
C VAL A 141 27.06 -2.82 24.61
N PRO A 142 27.85 -1.93 25.22
CA PRO A 142 27.89 -0.50 24.86
C PRO A 142 28.12 -0.25 23.37
N GLU A 143 28.95 -1.08 22.72
CA GLU A 143 29.31 -0.98 21.30
C GLU A 143 28.13 -1.27 20.35
N LEU A 144 27.09 -1.98 20.82
CA LEU A 144 25.90 -2.33 20.02
C LEU A 144 24.81 -1.26 20.07
N GLY A 145 24.99 -0.22 20.89
CA GLY A 145 24.01 0.86 21.06
C GLY A 145 22.68 0.35 21.57
N GLU A 146 21.63 0.54 20.76
CA GLU A 146 20.27 0.08 21.07
C GLU A 146 20.06 -1.43 20.78
N ASN A 147 20.98 -2.07 20.06
CA ASN A 147 20.98 -3.52 19.88
C ASN A 147 21.54 -4.24 21.11
N GLN A 148 21.22 -5.53 21.21
CA GLN A 148 21.66 -6.41 22.29
C GLN A 148 22.42 -7.60 21.73
N ARG A 149 23.30 -8.19 22.55
CA ARG A 149 23.84 -9.52 22.26
C ARG A 149 22.99 -10.54 22.98
N THR A 150 22.28 -11.38 22.24
CA THR A 150 21.58 -12.54 22.81
C THR A 150 22.45 -13.76 22.67
N VAL A 151 22.85 -14.34 23.80
CA VAL A 151 23.63 -15.58 23.89
C VAL A 151 22.66 -16.74 24.08
N PHE A 152 22.81 -17.78 23.27
CA PHE A 152 21.98 -18.97 23.32
C PHE A 152 22.74 -20.07 24.06
N VAL A 153 22.13 -20.57 25.12
CA VAL A 153 22.74 -21.55 26.02
C VAL A 153 21.87 -22.80 26.03
N ASP A 154 22.50 -23.96 25.89
CA ASP A 154 21.84 -25.24 26.05
C ASP A 154 21.41 -25.41 27.52
N PRO A 155 20.10 -25.53 27.82
CA PRO A 155 19.61 -25.63 29.19
C PRO A 155 20.00 -26.94 29.89
N TYR A 156 20.41 -27.97 29.16
CA TYR A 156 20.75 -29.30 29.69
C TYR A 156 22.25 -29.45 29.94
N THR A 157 23.10 -28.79 29.15
CA THR A 157 24.56 -28.87 29.29
C THR A 157 25.21 -27.60 29.82
N ALA A 158 24.47 -26.48 29.85
CA ALA A 158 24.99 -25.13 30.10
C ALA A 158 26.06 -24.67 29.08
N GLU A 159 26.16 -25.33 27.93
CA GLU A 159 27.09 -24.94 26.86
C GLU A 159 26.53 -23.77 26.04
N VAL A 160 27.41 -22.83 25.68
CA VAL A 160 27.07 -21.73 24.78
C VAL A 160 27.00 -22.26 23.35
N ARG A 161 25.80 -22.19 22.76
CA ARG A 161 25.51 -22.61 21.37
C ARG A 161 25.84 -21.53 20.34
N GLY A 162 25.98 -20.29 20.81
CA GLY A 162 26.36 -19.13 20.01
C GLY A 162 25.63 -17.88 20.44
N GLU A 163 25.71 -16.84 19.63
CA GLU A 163 25.19 -15.52 19.91
C GLU A 163 24.64 -14.87 18.65
N LEU A 164 23.67 -13.98 18.83
CA LEU A 164 23.14 -13.13 17.77
C LEU A 164 23.06 -11.68 18.25
N THR A 165 23.34 -10.75 17.36
CA THR A 165 22.98 -9.34 17.56
C THR A 165 21.48 -9.20 17.33
N THR A 166 20.74 -8.96 18.40
CA THR A 166 19.27 -8.94 18.41
C THR A 166 18.75 -7.56 18.73
N TRP A 167 17.57 -7.25 18.19
CA TRP A 167 16.81 -6.04 18.54
C TRP A 167 15.51 -6.45 19.22
N PHE A 168 15.34 -6.11 20.51
CA PHE A 168 14.16 -6.49 21.30
C PHE A 168 13.81 -8.00 21.21
N GLY A 169 14.83 -8.86 21.19
CA GLY A 169 14.66 -10.31 21.10
C GLY A 169 14.39 -10.86 19.69
N SER A 170 14.26 -10.01 18.67
CA SER A 170 14.23 -10.43 17.26
C SER A 170 15.62 -10.81 16.76
N THR A 171 15.71 -11.85 15.94
CA THR A 171 16.94 -12.28 15.26
C THR A 171 17.39 -11.25 14.22
N PRO A 172 18.67 -11.27 13.78
CA PRO A 172 19.13 -10.37 12.73
C PRO A 172 18.30 -10.48 11.44
N LEU A 173 17.89 -11.70 11.05
CA LEU A 173 17.05 -11.92 9.87
C LEU A 173 15.66 -11.29 10.04
N THR A 174 15.03 -11.49 11.19
CA THR A 174 13.71 -10.91 11.49
C THR A 174 13.78 -9.39 11.49
N THR A 175 14.80 -8.80 12.12
CA THR A 175 15.04 -7.35 12.10
C THR A 175 15.30 -6.83 10.70
N TRP A 176 16.09 -7.54 9.89
CA TRP A 176 16.36 -7.15 8.51
C TRP A 176 15.09 -7.14 7.65
N LEU A 177 14.25 -8.16 7.76
CA LEU A 177 12.96 -8.24 7.06
C LEU A 177 12.01 -7.13 7.49
N ASP A 178 11.99 -6.83 8.79
CA ASP A 178 11.21 -5.77 9.38
C ASP A 178 11.58 -4.38 8.82
N ASP A 179 12.88 -4.07 8.81
CA ASP A 179 13.37 -2.81 8.25
C ASP A 179 13.08 -2.71 6.75
N LEU A 180 13.22 -3.81 5.99
CA LEU A 180 12.89 -3.82 4.57
C LEU A 180 11.39 -3.57 4.35
N HIS A 181 10.52 -4.14 5.19
CA HIS A 181 9.07 -3.95 5.12
C HIS A 181 8.66 -2.51 5.46
N ARG A 182 9.27 -1.92 6.50
CA ARG A 182 8.89 -0.59 6.99
C ARG A 182 9.50 0.55 6.20
N ASN A 183 10.73 0.39 5.67
CA ASN A 183 11.47 1.48 5.06
C ASN A 183 12.32 1.10 3.83
N LEU A 184 12.18 -0.12 3.28
CA LEU A 184 12.96 -0.57 2.11
C LEU A 184 14.50 -0.54 2.29
N HIS A 185 15.00 -0.49 3.53
CA HIS A 185 16.42 -0.21 3.85
C HIS A 185 16.93 1.14 3.33
N LEU A 186 16.05 2.10 3.10
CA LEU A 186 16.40 3.45 2.68
C LEU A 186 16.40 4.46 3.86
N GLY A 187 16.34 3.96 5.09
CA GLY A 187 16.31 4.78 6.30
C GLY A 187 15.13 5.76 6.31
N GLU A 188 15.40 7.02 6.64
CA GLU A 188 14.36 8.07 6.73
C GLU A 188 13.56 8.22 5.43
N THR A 189 14.27 8.24 4.30
CA THR A 189 13.63 8.47 2.98
C THR A 189 12.64 7.37 2.67
N GLY A 190 13.04 6.13 2.96
CA GLY A 190 12.18 4.97 2.83
C GLY A 190 10.97 5.02 3.74
N ARG A 191 11.17 5.41 5.00
CA ARG A 191 10.08 5.57 5.97
C ARG A 191 9.05 6.62 5.54
N LEU A 192 9.51 7.78 5.06
CA LEU A 192 8.64 8.81 4.50
C LEU A 192 7.89 8.31 3.27
N TYR A 193 8.58 7.58 2.39
CA TYR A 193 7.94 6.99 1.21
C TYR A 193 6.88 5.95 1.59
N SER A 194 7.15 5.07 2.55
CA SER A 194 6.19 4.11 3.09
C SER A 194 4.96 4.79 3.69
N GLU A 195 5.16 5.89 4.43
CA GLU A 195 4.07 6.66 5.04
C GLU A 195 3.23 7.40 3.98
N VAL A 196 3.87 7.98 2.96
CA VAL A 196 3.17 8.55 1.80
C VAL A 196 2.40 7.45 1.05
N ALA A 197 3.01 6.28 0.84
CA ALA A 197 2.35 5.15 0.18
C ALA A 197 1.14 4.64 0.98
N ALA A 198 1.28 4.50 2.30
CA ALA A 198 0.21 4.09 3.20
C ALA A 198 -0.93 5.13 3.20
N SER A 199 -0.64 6.43 3.33
CA SER A 199 -1.67 7.48 3.31
C SER A 199 -2.40 7.59 1.97
N TRP A 200 -1.69 7.44 0.86
CA TRP A 200 -2.28 7.46 -0.48
C TRP A 200 -3.06 6.20 -0.84
N LEU A 201 -2.85 5.10 -0.12
CA LEU A 201 -3.60 3.86 -0.34
C LEU A 201 -5.12 4.08 -0.15
N TRP A 202 -5.54 4.89 0.84
CA TRP A 202 -6.94 5.28 1.02
C TRP A 202 -7.50 5.99 -0.21
N VAL A 203 -6.75 6.96 -0.73
CA VAL A 203 -7.14 7.75 -1.92
C VAL A 203 -7.24 6.84 -3.15
N ALA A 204 -6.28 5.94 -3.33
CA ALA A 204 -6.28 4.98 -4.44
C ALA A 204 -7.45 3.98 -4.34
N VAL A 205 -7.73 3.42 -3.15
CA VAL A 205 -8.84 2.48 -2.96
C VAL A 205 -10.19 3.20 -3.14
N ALA A 206 -10.37 4.37 -2.52
CA ALA A 206 -11.61 5.15 -2.66
C ALA A 206 -11.84 5.60 -4.11
N GLY A 207 -10.80 6.11 -4.78
CA GLY A 207 -10.83 6.45 -6.21
C GLY A 207 -11.20 5.24 -7.08
N GLY A 208 -10.59 4.08 -6.81
CA GLY A 208 -10.89 2.82 -7.47
C GLY A 208 -12.34 2.37 -7.28
N LEU A 209 -12.87 2.47 -6.07
CA LEU A 209 -14.27 2.14 -5.75
C LEU A 209 -15.26 3.08 -6.44
N VAL A 210 -14.98 4.39 -6.48
CA VAL A 210 -15.81 5.37 -7.20
C VAL A 210 -15.83 5.06 -8.70
N LEU A 211 -14.67 4.77 -9.29
CA LEU A 211 -14.57 4.37 -10.70
C LEU A 211 -15.29 3.04 -10.97
N TRP A 212 -15.20 2.08 -10.06
CA TRP A 212 -15.93 0.81 -10.12
C TRP A 212 -17.45 1.03 -10.04
N LEU A 213 -17.94 1.86 -9.11
CA LEU A 213 -19.35 2.23 -9.01
C LEU A 213 -19.85 2.93 -10.28
N GLY A 214 -19.07 3.85 -10.86
CA GLY A 214 -19.39 4.48 -12.14
C GLY A 214 -19.53 3.47 -13.28
N ARG A 215 -18.64 2.47 -13.32
CA ARG A 215 -18.72 1.35 -14.27
C ARG A 215 -19.94 0.45 -14.01
N ALA A 216 -20.22 0.10 -12.76
CA ALA A 216 -21.38 -0.70 -12.38
C ALA A 216 -22.70 -0.01 -12.76
N ARG A 217 -22.75 1.31 -12.56
CA ARG A 217 -23.90 2.17 -12.89
C ARG A 217 -24.12 2.38 -14.39
N GLY A 218 -23.06 2.36 -15.20
CA GLY A 218 -23.15 2.40 -16.66
C GLY A 218 -23.51 1.04 -17.28
N LEU A 219 -23.18 -0.06 -16.59
CA LEU A 219 -23.52 -1.45 -16.97
C LEU A 219 -24.85 -1.94 -16.36
N ARG A 220 -25.70 -1.02 -15.88
CA ARG A 220 -26.80 -1.18 -14.90
C ARG A 220 -27.87 -2.26 -15.12
N ALA A 221 -27.76 -3.22 -16.03
CA ALA A 221 -28.92 -4.07 -16.38
C ALA A 221 -28.63 -5.55 -16.71
N ARG A 222 -27.47 -6.13 -16.38
CA ARG A 222 -27.20 -7.54 -16.81
C ARG A 222 -26.89 -8.60 -15.76
N SER A 223 -26.36 -8.29 -14.56
CA SER A 223 -26.30 -9.18 -13.36
C SER A 223 -25.23 -8.69 -12.36
N ALA A 224 -25.46 -8.89 -11.05
CA ALA A 224 -24.46 -8.69 -9.98
C ALA A 224 -23.14 -9.45 -10.23
N ARG A 225 -23.20 -10.62 -10.90
CA ARG A 225 -22.00 -11.38 -11.28
C ARG A 225 -21.08 -10.60 -12.23
N GLY A 226 -21.63 -9.81 -13.15
CA GLY A 226 -20.84 -9.05 -14.13
C GLY A 226 -20.08 -7.87 -13.54
N VAL A 227 -20.35 -7.53 -12.28
CA VAL A 227 -19.76 -6.40 -11.56
C VAL A 227 -18.70 -6.86 -10.55
N LEU A 228 -18.87 -8.06 -9.97
CA LEU A 228 -18.00 -8.63 -8.93
C LEU A 228 -16.98 -9.66 -9.45
N LEU A 229 -17.23 -10.26 -10.62
CA LEU A 229 -16.32 -11.23 -11.24
C LEU A 229 -15.59 -10.64 -12.45
N PRO A 230 -14.35 -11.06 -12.70
CA PRO A 230 -13.61 -10.61 -13.89
C PRO A 230 -14.26 -11.16 -15.17
N ASP A 231 -14.33 -10.34 -16.21
CA ASP A 231 -14.74 -10.74 -17.56
C ASP A 231 -13.66 -11.63 -18.19
N ARG A 232 -13.88 -12.95 -18.08
CA ARG A 232 -12.97 -13.98 -18.63
C ARG A 232 -12.90 -13.98 -20.16
N LYS A 233 -13.87 -13.38 -20.85
CA LYS A 233 -13.92 -13.33 -22.33
C LYS A 233 -13.21 -12.10 -22.90
N ALA A 234 -12.85 -11.12 -22.06
CA ALA A 234 -12.12 -9.94 -22.48
C ALA A 234 -10.70 -10.28 -22.97
N LYS A 235 -10.21 -9.53 -23.97
CA LYS A 235 -8.84 -9.61 -24.49
C LYS A 235 -8.08 -8.29 -24.25
N GLY A 236 -6.75 -8.36 -24.20
CA GLY A 236 -5.86 -7.20 -24.04
C GLY A 236 -6.10 -6.40 -22.76
N VAL A 237 -5.97 -5.06 -22.86
CA VAL A 237 -6.11 -4.11 -21.74
C VAL A 237 -7.48 -4.20 -21.04
N ARG A 238 -8.53 -4.61 -21.76
CA ARG A 238 -9.86 -4.80 -21.17
C ARG A 238 -9.87 -5.96 -20.17
N ARG A 239 -9.07 -7.02 -20.40
CA ARG A 239 -8.92 -8.15 -19.48
C ARG A 239 -8.21 -7.72 -18.21
N THR A 240 -7.05 -7.10 -18.32
CA THR A 240 -6.25 -6.66 -17.16
C THR A 240 -7.03 -5.69 -16.28
N ARG A 241 -7.71 -4.70 -16.89
CA ARG A 241 -8.61 -3.78 -16.17
C ARG A 241 -9.77 -4.49 -15.49
N SER A 242 -10.33 -5.54 -16.10
CA SER A 242 -11.42 -6.30 -15.48
C SER A 242 -10.95 -7.12 -14.28
N TRP A 243 -9.76 -7.71 -14.34
CA TRP A 243 -9.16 -8.42 -13.20
C TRP A 243 -8.79 -7.44 -12.09
N HIS A 244 -8.14 -6.33 -12.42
CA HIS A 244 -7.82 -5.26 -11.47
C HIS A 244 -9.07 -4.74 -10.76
N ALA A 245 -10.16 -4.49 -11.49
CA ALA A 245 -11.42 -4.02 -10.90
C ALA A 245 -12.05 -5.07 -9.97
N ALA A 246 -12.06 -6.35 -10.36
CA ALA A 246 -12.62 -7.41 -9.52
C ALA A 246 -11.78 -7.62 -8.26
N THR A 247 -10.47 -7.86 -8.41
CA THR A 247 -9.55 -8.05 -7.29
C THR A 247 -9.51 -6.83 -6.37
N GLY A 248 -9.50 -5.62 -6.93
CA GLY A 248 -9.51 -4.38 -6.16
C GLY A 248 -10.75 -4.23 -5.27
N VAL A 249 -11.93 -4.67 -5.71
CA VAL A 249 -13.15 -4.63 -4.88
C VAL A 249 -13.08 -5.65 -3.75
N TRP A 250 -12.64 -6.88 -4.03
CA TRP A 250 -12.50 -7.92 -3.01
C TRP A 250 -11.45 -7.55 -1.96
N LEU A 251 -10.36 -6.90 -2.38
CA LEU A 251 -9.28 -6.50 -1.48
C LEU A 251 -9.52 -5.14 -0.82
N ALA A 252 -10.50 -4.34 -1.26
CA ALA A 252 -10.66 -2.96 -0.80
C ALA A 252 -10.75 -2.86 0.73
N LEU A 253 -11.58 -3.69 1.37
CA LEU A 253 -11.72 -3.67 2.82
C LEU A 253 -10.40 -4.03 3.53
N GLY A 254 -9.72 -5.07 3.05
CA GLY A 254 -8.43 -5.49 3.61
C GLY A 254 -7.34 -4.44 3.41
N LEU A 255 -7.28 -3.79 2.25
CA LEU A 255 -6.32 -2.71 1.97
C LEU A 255 -6.57 -1.46 2.82
N LEU A 256 -7.85 -1.09 3.04
CA LEU A 256 -8.20 0.00 3.93
C LEU A 256 -7.82 -0.33 5.39
N PHE A 257 -8.10 -1.56 5.83
CA PHE A 257 -7.71 -2.03 7.16
C PHE A 257 -6.18 -1.98 7.34
N LEU A 258 -5.42 -2.57 6.41
CA LEU A 258 -3.94 -2.55 6.44
C LEU A 258 -3.38 -1.14 6.38
N SER A 259 -4.03 -0.24 5.66
CA SER A 259 -3.62 1.15 5.59
C SER A 259 -3.88 1.91 6.90
N ALA A 260 -5.03 1.68 7.54
CA ALA A 260 -5.32 2.22 8.88
C ALA A 260 -4.29 1.75 9.90
N THR A 261 -4.07 0.44 9.97
CA THR A 261 -3.11 -0.12 10.93
C THR A 261 -1.70 0.32 10.60
N GLY A 262 -1.27 0.32 9.34
CA GLY A 262 0.06 0.80 8.95
C GLY A 262 0.33 2.25 9.36
N LEU A 263 -0.67 3.13 9.24
CA LEU A 263 -0.54 4.54 9.64
C LEU A 263 -0.45 4.72 11.17
N THR A 264 -1.03 3.84 11.98
CA THR A 264 -0.85 3.94 13.45
C THR A 264 0.57 3.63 13.90
N TRP A 265 1.35 2.92 13.06
CA TRP A 265 2.76 2.60 13.31
C TRP A 265 3.74 3.51 12.54
N SER A 266 3.25 4.49 11.78
CA SER A 266 4.11 5.47 11.11
C SER A 266 4.47 6.63 12.03
N ASN A 267 5.52 7.39 11.70
CA ASN A 267 5.97 8.49 12.55
C ASN A 267 4.88 9.55 12.76
N TYR A 268 4.42 10.18 11.68
CA TYR A 268 3.47 11.29 11.80
C TYR A 268 2.04 10.80 11.99
N GLY A 269 1.67 9.70 11.34
CA GLY A 269 0.39 9.03 11.54
C GLY A 269 0.19 8.51 12.97
N GLY A 270 1.20 7.82 13.50
CA GLY A 270 1.20 7.28 14.87
C GLY A 270 1.21 8.36 15.94
N GLU A 271 2.05 9.40 15.78
CA GLU A 271 2.08 10.55 16.70
C GLU A 271 0.72 11.26 16.78
N ARG A 272 0.06 11.48 15.64
CA ARG A 272 -1.30 12.08 15.61
C ARG A 272 -2.34 11.18 16.24
N PHE A 273 -2.26 9.87 15.99
CA PHE A 273 -3.16 8.89 16.61
C PHE A 273 -2.99 8.86 18.14
N GLY A 274 -1.74 8.85 18.63
CA GLY A 274 -1.43 8.93 20.05
C GLY A 274 -2.07 10.16 20.72
N ARG A 275 -1.88 11.36 20.13
CA ARG A 275 -2.52 12.59 20.62
C ARG A 275 -4.05 12.52 20.65
N LEU A 276 -4.66 11.90 19.65
CA LEU A 276 -6.12 11.70 19.62
C LEU A 276 -6.58 10.75 20.72
N LEU A 277 -5.82 9.68 20.98
CA LEU A 277 -6.11 8.72 22.05
C LEU A 277 -5.93 9.35 23.43
N ASP A 278 -4.87 10.14 23.64
CA ASP A 278 -4.63 10.86 24.89
C ASP A 278 -5.74 11.89 25.16
N ALA A 279 -6.16 12.62 24.13
CA ALA A 279 -7.30 13.54 24.21
C ALA A 279 -8.63 12.82 24.49
N ALA A 280 -8.86 11.65 23.88
CA ALA A 280 -10.06 10.85 24.12
C ALA A 280 -10.09 10.23 25.52
N ASN A 281 -8.92 9.91 26.09
CA ASN A 281 -8.77 9.34 27.43
C ASN A 281 -8.64 10.41 28.53
N GLY A 282 -8.67 11.70 28.17
CA GLY A 282 -8.61 12.81 29.14
C GLY A 282 -7.22 13.07 29.73
N ASN A 283 -6.16 12.59 29.07
CA ASN A 283 -4.76 12.75 29.50
C ASN A 283 -4.03 13.91 28.77
N ALA A 284 -4.79 14.82 28.13
CA ALA A 284 -4.25 15.92 27.33
C ALA A 284 -3.69 17.09 28.17
#